data_AF-A0AAW6UBK3-F1
#
_entry.id   AF-A0AAW6UBK3-F1
#
_cell.length_a   1.000
_cell.length_b   1.000
_cell.length_c   1.000
_cell.angle_alpha   90.00
_cell.angle_beta   90.00
_cell.angle_gamma   90.00
#
_symmetry.space_group_name_H-M   'P 1'
#
loop_
_entity.id
_entity.type
_entity.pdbx_description
1 polymer ?
#
loop_
_entity_poly.entity_id
_entity_poly.type
_entity_poly.pdbx_seq_one_letter_code
_entity_poly.pdbx_strand_id
1 'polypeptide(L)'
;MKLVDYKVSGFISEVDSKSPAPGGGSVAALSSTLGVALTRMVGHLTVGKKKFLALPAETQLEFKTVHDSLIMMKDQLELLIDEDTNSFNMIMEAFKLPKETEEQIKTRNEKIQEATHEAIRVPVKVASLSLSALHQLPYILKHGNKQTVSDIGVATLMLASGIEGACMNVFINLPGLEDSIAVQQYENQANDMIKKAHEIRDELLETVYHYLRKK
;
A
#
# COMPACT_ATOMS: atom_id res chain seq x y z
N MET A 1 9.90 18.45 6.61
CA MET A 1 8.43 18.49 6.56
C MET A 1 7.98 17.09 6.16
N LYS A 2 6.88 16.57 6.70
CA LYS A 2 6.39 15.26 6.26
C LYS A 2 5.81 15.38 4.86
N LEU A 3 5.97 14.34 4.05
CA LEU A 3 5.42 14.24 2.70
C LEU A 3 3.90 14.40 2.71
N VAL A 4 3.23 13.81 3.71
CA VAL A 4 1.77 13.89 3.86
C VAL A 4 1.26 15.31 4.15
N ASP A 5 2.13 16.21 4.62
CA ASP A 5 1.77 17.62 4.87
C ASP A 5 1.82 18.46 3.58
N TYR A 6 2.34 17.92 2.47
CA TYR A 6 2.42 18.64 1.22
C TYR A 6 1.04 18.77 0.57
N LYS A 7 0.84 19.90 -0.13
CA LYS A 7 -0.21 19.96 -1.16
C LYS A 7 0.11 18.91 -2.23
N VAL A 8 -0.93 18.37 -2.88
CA VAL A 8 -0.76 17.39 -3.97
C VAL A 8 0.22 17.89 -5.03
N SER A 9 0.15 19.17 -5.42
CA SER A 9 1.10 19.77 -6.37
C SER A 9 2.54 19.78 -5.84
N GLY A 10 2.73 19.99 -4.54
CA GLY A 10 4.04 19.95 -3.90
C GLY A 10 4.62 18.54 -3.84
N PHE A 11 3.81 17.53 -3.49
CA PHE A 11 4.22 16.13 -3.54
C PHE A 11 4.64 15.72 -4.96
N ILE A 12 3.85 16.10 -5.97
CA ILE A 12 4.20 15.84 -7.37
C ILE A 12 5.53 16.49 -7.76
N SER A 13 5.74 17.76 -7.41
CA SER A 13 7.00 18.45 -7.69
C SER A 13 8.20 17.87 -6.95
N GLU A 14 8.00 17.34 -5.74
CA GLU A 14 9.06 16.69 -4.98
C GLU A 14 9.45 15.33 -5.60
N VAL A 15 8.47 14.55 -6.05
CA VAL A 15 8.70 13.30 -6.80
C VAL A 15 9.40 13.59 -8.14
N ASP A 16 9.05 14.68 -8.82
CA ASP A 16 9.68 15.17 -10.07
C ASP A 16 10.91 16.07 -9.80
N SER A 17 11.66 15.77 -8.75
CA SER A 17 12.87 16.52 -8.40
C SER A 17 14.13 15.70 -8.64
N LYS A 18 15.29 16.31 -8.38
CA LYS A 18 16.59 15.60 -8.37
C LYS A 18 16.85 14.89 -7.04
N SER A 19 15.94 14.99 -6.07
CA SER A 19 16.06 14.30 -4.79
C SER A 19 15.91 12.79 -4.99
N PRO A 20 16.72 11.95 -4.32
CA PRO A 20 16.57 10.50 -4.39
C PRO A 20 15.34 9.96 -3.64
N ALA A 21 14.71 10.79 -2.79
CA ALA A 21 13.48 10.47 -2.08
C ALA A 21 12.58 11.73 -1.97
N PRO A 22 11.25 11.62 -2.03
CA PRO A 22 10.43 10.39 -2.07
C PRO A 22 10.55 9.62 -3.39
N GLY A 23 10.55 8.30 -3.30
CA GLY A 23 10.72 7.39 -4.43
C GLY A 23 9.48 6.53 -4.72
N GLY A 24 9.70 5.42 -5.42
CA GLY A 24 8.64 4.48 -5.82
C GLY A 24 7.87 3.88 -4.64
N GLY A 25 8.52 3.62 -3.51
CA GLY A 25 7.85 3.07 -2.32
C GLY A 25 6.86 4.06 -1.68
N SER A 26 7.27 5.33 -1.56
CA SER A 26 6.41 6.44 -1.09
C SER A 26 5.20 6.62 -2.00
N VAL A 27 5.39 6.56 -3.32
CA VAL A 27 4.31 6.63 -4.32
C VAL A 27 3.40 5.40 -4.25
N ALA A 28 3.95 4.19 -4.04
CA ALA A 28 3.17 2.98 -3.86
C ALA A 28 2.28 3.05 -2.60
N ALA A 29 2.83 3.54 -1.47
CA ALA A 29 2.07 3.78 -0.24
C ALA A 29 0.95 4.82 -0.44
N LEU A 30 1.24 5.91 -1.15
CA LEU A 30 0.22 6.92 -1.50
C LEU A 30 -0.86 6.32 -2.39
N SER A 31 -0.49 5.54 -3.41
CA SER A 31 -1.45 4.88 -4.30
C SER A 31 -2.42 4.00 -3.52
N SER A 32 -1.90 3.17 -2.64
CA SER A 32 -2.73 2.34 -1.76
C SER A 32 -3.60 3.15 -0.81
N THR A 33 -3.05 4.21 -0.21
CA THR A 33 -3.80 5.13 0.68
C THR A 33 -5.02 5.71 -0.05
N LEU A 34 -4.84 6.18 -1.29
CA LEU A 34 -5.90 6.69 -2.13
C LEU A 34 -6.92 5.61 -2.50
N GLY A 35 -6.47 4.39 -2.81
CA GLY A 35 -7.36 3.26 -3.08
C GLY A 35 -8.26 2.89 -1.89
N VAL A 36 -7.68 2.86 -0.67
CA VAL A 36 -8.46 2.65 0.56
C VAL A 36 -9.42 3.82 0.81
N ALA A 37 -8.95 5.06 0.70
CA ALA A 37 -9.77 6.25 0.91
C ALA A 37 -10.97 6.29 -0.04
N LEU A 38 -10.77 5.97 -1.32
CA LEU A 38 -11.82 5.91 -2.32
C LEU A 38 -12.83 4.79 -2.03
N THR A 39 -12.35 3.62 -1.58
CA THR A 39 -13.23 2.54 -1.11
C THR A 39 -14.08 2.99 0.08
N ARG A 40 -13.50 3.73 1.03
CA ARG A 40 -14.24 4.28 2.18
C ARG A 40 -15.26 5.32 1.77
N MET A 41 -14.96 6.17 0.78
CA MET A 41 -15.94 7.10 0.19
C MET A 41 -17.18 6.34 -0.31
N VAL A 42 -17.00 5.20 -0.98
CA VAL A 42 -18.12 4.33 -1.41
C VAL A 42 -18.94 3.87 -0.21
N GLY A 43 -18.30 3.42 0.88
CA GLY A 43 -18.98 3.07 2.12
C GLY A 43 -19.83 4.21 2.69
N HIS A 44 -19.27 5.41 2.79
CA HIS A 44 -19.99 6.61 3.25
C HIS A 44 -21.21 6.94 2.37
N LEU A 45 -21.07 6.80 1.05
CA LEU A 45 -22.16 7.03 0.09
C LEU A 45 -23.20 5.91 0.06
N THR A 46 -22.93 4.78 0.74
CA THR A 46 -23.80 3.60 0.78
C THR A 46 -24.73 3.60 1.99
N VAL A 47 -24.18 3.80 3.20
CA VAL A 47 -24.88 3.53 4.48
C VAL A 47 -26.20 4.29 4.68
N GLY A 48 -26.36 5.47 4.05
CA GLY A 48 -27.59 6.27 4.13
C GLY A 48 -28.61 6.00 3.01
N LYS A 49 -28.33 5.11 2.06
CA LYS A 49 -29.20 4.89 0.90
C LYS A 49 -30.37 3.97 1.25
N LYS A 50 -31.57 4.30 0.74
CA LYS A 50 -32.79 3.47 0.90
C LYS A 50 -32.57 2.00 0.55
N LYS A 51 -31.81 1.72 -0.53
CA LYS A 51 -31.49 0.35 -0.96
C LYS A 51 -30.63 -0.41 0.06
N PHE A 52 -29.70 0.27 0.72
CA PHE A 52 -28.86 -0.32 1.76
C PHE A 52 -29.66 -0.58 3.03
N LEU A 53 -30.50 0.38 3.45
CA LEU A 53 -31.36 0.25 4.63
C LEU A 53 -32.42 -0.87 4.49
N ALA A 54 -32.73 -1.27 3.26
CA ALA A 54 -33.62 -2.40 2.96
C ALA A 54 -32.91 -3.77 3.01
N LEU A 55 -31.58 -3.83 3.18
CA LEU A 55 -30.84 -5.08 3.35
C LEU A 55 -31.10 -5.70 4.74
N PRO A 56 -30.87 -7.02 4.91
CA PRO A 56 -30.91 -7.65 6.23
C PRO A 56 -30.00 -6.94 7.25
N ALA A 57 -30.43 -6.89 8.51
CA ALA A 57 -29.70 -6.19 9.57
C ALA A 57 -28.28 -6.73 9.75
N GLU A 58 -28.08 -8.04 9.59
CA GLU A 58 -26.77 -8.71 9.63
C GLU A 58 -25.84 -8.20 8.51
N THR A 59 -26.34 -8.05 7.28
CA THR A 59 -25.58 -7.51 6.15
C THR A 59 -25.22 -6.04 6.37
N GLN A 60 -26.13 -5.26 6.95
CA GLN A 60 -25.84 -3.85 7.28
C GLN A 60 -24.76 -3.74 8.35
N LEU A 61 -24.78 -4.61 9.36
CA LEU A 61 -23.77 -4.66 10.42
C LEU A 61 -22.41 -5.09 9.86
N GLU A 62 -22.36 -6.18 9.10
CA GLU A 62 -21.14 -6.67 8.48
C GLU A 62 -20.52 -5.62 7.54
N PHE A 63 -21.32 -4.96 6.70
CA PHE A 63 -20.84 -3.88 5.83
C PHE A 63 -20.20 -2.73 6.62
N LYS A 64 -20.81 -2.32 7.74
CA LYS A 64 -20.24 -1.28 8.60
C LYS A 64 -18.94 -1.75 9.23
N THR A 65 -18.86 -2.98 9.72
CA THR A 65 -17.62 -3.56 10.26
C THR A 65 -16.50 -3.58 9.22
N VAL A 66 -16.78 -4.01 7.98
CA VAL A 66 -15.81 -3.99 6.88
C VAL A 66 -15.38 -2.55 6.59
N HIS A 67 -16.33 -1.64 6.41
CA HIS A 67 -16.08 -0.23 6.12
C HIS A 67 -15.26 0.48 7.22
N ASP A 68 -15.55 0.20 8.48
CA ASP A 68 -14.84 0.74 9.63
C ASP A 68 -13.43 0.17 9.71
N SER A 69 -13.20 -1.10 9.37
CA SER A 69 -11.85 -1.69 9.39
C SER A 69 -10.86 -1.01 8.43
N LEU A 70 -11.36 -0.39 7.35
CA LEU A 70 -10.55 0.31 6.36
C LEU A 70 -9.90 1.60 6.90
N ILE A 71 -10.44 2.24 7.97
CA ILE A 71 -9.81 3.45 8.53
C ILE A 71 -8.39 3.15 9.02
N MET A 72 -8.24 2.05 9.75
CA MET A 72 -6.95 1.65 10.33
C MET A 72 -5.94 1.34 9.23
N MET A 73 -6.38 0.73 8.12
CA MET A 73 -5.52 0.47 6.98
C MET A 73 -5.09 1.78 6.29
N LYS A 74 -6.03 2.71 6.07
CA LYS A 74 -5.73 4.03 5.49
C LYS A 74 -4.73 4.79 6.34
N ASP A 75 -4.97 4.89 7.65
CA ASP A 75 -4.11 5.66 8.56
C ASP A 75 -2.71 5.04 8.64
N GLN A 76 -2.59 3.71 8.65
CA GLN A 76 -1.28 3.05 8.61
C GLN A 76 -0.58 3.25 7.26
N LEU A 77 -1.28 3.15 6.13
CA LEU A 77 -0.70 3.37 4.81
C LEU A 77 -0.22 4.81 4.62
N GLU A 78 -0.95 5.78 5.17
CA GLU A 78 -0.58 7.19 5.14
C GLU A 78 0.73 7.44 5.89
N LEU A 79 0.90 6.83 7.07
CA LEU A 79 2.18 6.89 7.80
C LEU A 79 3.33 6.27 6.99
N LEU A 80 3.07 5.19 6.25
CA LEU A 80 4.10 4.49 5.47
C LEU A 80 4.63 5.31 4.28
N ILE A 81 3.93 6.38 3.87
CA ILE A 81 4.42 7.32 2.85
C ILE A 81 5.72 7.97 3.32
N ASP A 82 5.74 8.46 4.57
CA ASP A 82 6.94 9.07 5.16
C ASP A 82 7.99 8.02 5.54
N GLU A 83 7.55 6.87 6.06
CA GLU A 83 8.46 5.82 6.53
C GLU A 83 9.33 5.23 5.41
N ASP A 84 8.82 5.19 4.17
CA ASP A 84 9.64 4.80 3.01
C ASP A 84 10.86 5.72 2.85
N THR A 85 10.63 7.02 2.85
CA THR A 85 11.70 8.03 2.77
C THR A 85 12.62 7.97 4.00
N ASN A 86 12.07 7.75 5.19
CA ASN A 86 12.87 7.60 6.41
C ASN A 86 13.79 6.37 6.33
N SER A 87 13.28 5.23 5.87
CA SER A 87 14.06 3.99 5.72
C SER A 87 15.17 4.13 4.66
N PHE A 88 14.90 4.82 3.56
CA PHE A 88 15.92 5.17 2.57
C PHE A 88 17.03 6.06 3.16
N ASN A 89 16.65 7.08 3.94
CA ASN A 89 17.61 7.95 4.60
C ASN A 89 18.49 7.18 5.60
N MET A 90 17.94 6.19 6.33
CA MET A 90 18.72 5.32 7.21
C MET A 90 19.81 4.56 6.45
N ILE A 91 19.50 4.04 5.26
CA ILE A 91 20.49 3.37 4.40
C ILE A 91 21.60 4.36 4.03
N MET A 92 21.23 5.57 3.58
CA MET A 92 22.19 6.58 3.16
C MET A 92 23.10 7.03 4.30
N GLU A 93 22.58 7.22 5.51
CA GLU A 93 23.37 7.57 6.69
C GLU A 93 24.29 6.41 7.11
N ALA A 94 23.82 5.16 7.06
CA ALA A 94 24.66 4.00 7.34
C ALA A 94 25.84 3.89 6.37
N PHE A 95 25.65 4.20 5.08
CA PHE A 95 26.73 4.20 4.09
C PHE A 95 27.79 5.28 4.33
N LYS A 96 27.43 6.41 4.97
CA LYS A 96 28.34 7.52 5.32
C LYS A 96 29.22 7.25 6.53
N LEU A 97 28.93 6.22 7.33
CA LEU A 97 29.73 5.90 8.51
C LEU A 97 31.20 5.62 8.16
N PRO A 98 32.14 5.95 9.07
CA PRO A 98 33.57 5.66 8.89
C PRO A 98 33.84 4.17 8.65
N LYS A 99 34.99 3.88 8.03
CA LYS A 99 35.40 2.52 7.65
C LYS A 99 36.92 2.31 7.66
N GLU A 100 37.61 3.04 8.53
CA GLU A 100 39.08 3.06 8.62
C GLU A 100 39.62 2.01 9.59
N THR A 101 38.84 1.64 10.61
CA THR A 101 39.19 0.60 11.59
C THR A 101 38.25 -0.61 11.50
N GLU A 102 38.70 -1.77 11.99
CA GLU A 102 37.87 -2.98 12.05
C GLU A 102 36.57 -2.75 12.83
N GLU A 103 36.63 -2.03 13.95
CA GLU A 103 35.46 -1.67 14.75
C GLU A 103 34.48 -0.79 13.96
N GLN A 104 34.99 0.23 13.25
CA GLN A 104 34.18 1.08 12.40
C GLN A 104 33.51 0.29 11.26
N ILE A 105 34.25 -0.61 10.60
CA ILE A 105 33.72 -1.46 9.54
C ILE A 105 32.60 -2.34 10.08
N LYS A 106 32.79 -2.95 11.26
CA LYS A 106 31.78 -3.79 11.91
C LYS A 106 30.50 -3.00 12.21
N THR A 107 30.60 -1.87 12.91
CA THR A 107 29.44 -1.03 13.24
C THR A 107 28.74 -0.51 11.99
N ARG A 108 29.51 -0.12 10.97
CA ARG A 108 28.97 0.31 9.68
C ARG A 108 28.15 -0.80 9.02
N ASN A 109 28.66 -2.02 8.98
CA ASN A 109 27.95 -3.15 8.37
C ASN A 109 26.68 -3.50 9.16
N GLU A 110 26.73 -3.50 10.49
CA GLU A 110 25.55 -3.71 11.34
C GLU A 110 24.45 -2.68 11.03
N LYS A 111 24.82 -1.39 10.91
CA LYS A 111 23.87 -0.32 10.57
C LYS A 111 23.31 -0.43 9.16
N ILE A 112 24.11 -0.89 8.20
CA ILE A 112 23.62 -1.16 6.84
C ILE A 112 22.60 -2.30 6.88
N GLN A 113 22.87 -3.39 7.59
CA GLN A 113 21.93 -4.52 7.70
C GLN A 113 20.62 -4.11 8.40
N GLU A 114 20.69 -3.36 9.52
CA GLU A 114 19.51 -2.81 10.19
C GLU A 114 18.68 -1.92 9.26
N ALA A 115 19.33 -1.02 8.51
CA ALA A 115 18.64 -0.12 7.60
C ALA A 115 18.03 -0.87 6.39
N THR A 116 18.72 -1.87 5.84
CA THR A 116 18.20 -2.73 4.77
C THR A 116 16.97 -3.51 5.24
N HIS A 117 16.99 -4.05 6.46
CA HIS A 117 15.82 -4.71 7.04
C HIS A 117 14.62 -3.78 7.10
N GLU A 118 14.80 -2.53 7.55
CA GLU A 118 13.71 -1.55 7.58
C GLU A 118 13.21 -1.18 6.18
N ALA A 119 14.11 -0.99 5.21
CA ALA A 119 13.77 -0.71 3.82
C ALA A 119 13.04 -1.87 3.11
N ILE A 120 13.13 -3.09 3.62
CA ILE A 120 12.32 -4.24 3.18
C ILE A 120 10.99 -4.30 3.95
N ARG A 121 11.02 -4.07 5.26
CA ARG A 121 9.85 -4.18 6.15
C ARG A 121 8.75 -3.18 5.78
N VAL A 122 9.12 -1.95 5.45
CA VAL A 122 8.18 -0.88 5.07
C VAL A 122 7.35 -1.27 3.83
N PRO A 123 7.94 -1.62 2.66
CA PRO A 123 7.16 -2.03 1.50
C PRO A 123 6.40 -3.35 1.71
N VAL A 124 6.92 -4.33 2.47
CA VAL A 124 6.14 -5.53 2.84
C VAL A 124 4.87 -5.15 3.58
N LYS A 125 4.94 -4.18 4.50
CA LYS A 125 3.79 -3.69 5.24
C LYS A 125 2.79 -2.96 4.35
N VAL A 126 3.28 -2.13 3.42
CA VAL A 126 2.44 -1.48 2.39
C VAL A 126 1.69 -2.53 1.58
N ALA A 127 2.38 -3.50 0.98
CA ALA A 127 1.77 -4.55 0.19
C ALA A 127 0.74 -5.37 1.00
N SER A 128 1.07 -5.74 2.23
CA SER A 128 0.18 -6.54 3.09
C SER A 128 -1.10 -5.80 3.47
N LEU A 129 -1.02 -4.52 3.84
CA LEU A 129 -2.19 -3.70 4.16
C LEU A 129 -3.04 -3.44 2.93
N SER A 130 -2.39 -3.16 1.80
CA SER A 130 -3.06 -2.90 0.52
C SER A 130 -3.81 -4.14 0.03
N LEU A 131 -3.18 -5.32 0.13
CA LEU A 131 -3.83 -6.58 -0.21
C LEU A 131 -5.00 -6.87 0.74
N SER A 132 -4.84 -6.61 2.03
CA SER A 132 -5.93 -6.75 3.01
C SER A 132 -7.13 -5.87 2.66
N ALA A 133 -6.90 -4.63 2.23
CA ALA A 133 -7.95 -3.75 1.76
C ALA A 133 -8.57 -4.25 0.45
N LEU A 134 -7.74 -4.69 -0.51
CA LEU A 134 -8.18 -5.21 -1.81
C LEU A 134 -9.16 -6.38 -1.65
N HIS A 135 -8.93 -7.29 -0.69
CA HIS A 135 -9.84 -8.39 -0.35
C HIS A 135 -11.23 -7.94 0.12
N GLN A 136 -11.38 -6.70 0.60
CA GLN A 136 -12.67 -6.18 1.08
C GLN A 136 -13.51 -5.56 -0.03
N LEU A 137 -12.90 -5.13 -1.14
CA LEU A 137 -13.60 -4.46 -2.23
C LEU A 137 -14.72 -5.29 -2.87
N PRO A 138 -14.60 -6.63 -3.06
CA PRO A 138 -15.72 -7.44 -3.57
C PRO A 138 -16.99 -7.32 -2.71
N TYR A 139 -16.84 -7.31 -1.38
CA TYR A 139 -17.98 -7.17 -0.46
C TYR A 139 -18.57 -5.75 -0.53
N ILE A 140 -17.70 -4.73 -0.56
CA ILE A 140 -18.13 -3.34 -0.73
C ILE A 140 -18.84 -3.14 -2.08
N LEU A 141 -18.37 -3.75 -3.17
CA LEU A 141 -19.00 -3.65 -4.48
C LEU A 141 -20.39 -4.29 -4.49
N LYS A 142 -20.52 -5.47 -3.87
CA LYS A 142 -21.78 -6.24 -3.85
C LYS A 142 -22.90 -5.53 -3.09
N HIS A 143 -22.58 -4.92 -1.95
CA HIS A 143 -23.55 -4.31 -1.05
C HIS A 143 -23.56 -2.78 -1.09
N GLY A 144 -22.61 -2.19 -1.83
CA GLY A 144 -22.39 -0.77 -1.97
C GLY A 144 -23.38 -0.04 -2.87
N ASN A 145 -23.21 1.28 -2.94
CA ASN A 145 -23.93 2.13 -3.85
C ASN A 145 -23.56 1.80 -5.31
N LYS A 146 -24.52 1.31 -6.11
CA LYS A 146 -24.30 1.01 -7.54
C LYS A 146 -23.87 2.21 -8.39
N GLN A 147 -24.08 3.43 -7.91
CA GLN A 147 -23.66 4.65 -8.64
C GLN A 147 -22.15 4.93 -8.50
N THR A 148 -21.45 4.22 -7.61
CA THR A 148 -20.02 4.43 -7.34
C THR A 148 -19.19 3.23 -7.81
N VAL A 149 -19.69 2.46 -8.78
CA VAL A 149 -18.99 1.28 -9.33
C VAL A 149 -17.67 1.68 -10.00
N SER A 150 -17.63 2.83 -10.68
CA SER A 150 -16.39 3.37 -11.25
C SER A 150 -15.35 3.68 -10.18
N ASP A 151 -15.79 4.17 -9.02
CA ASP A 151 -14.90 4.49 -7.90
C ASP A 151 -14.24 3.23 -7.33
N ILE A 152 -14.99 2.12 -7.25
CA ILE A 152 -14.43 0.82 -6.89
C ILE A 152 -13.42 0.34 -7.95
N GLY A 153 -13.71 0.52 -9.24
CA GLY A 153 -12.76 0.19 -10.31
C GLY A 153 -11.42 0.92 -10.17
N VAL A 154 -11.47 2.24 -9.93
CA VAL A 154 -10.26 3.03 -9.68
C VAL A 154 -9.56 2.59 -8.40
N ALA A 155 -10.31 2.38 -7.30
CA ALA A 155 -9.73 1.90 -6.04
C ALA A 155 -9.00 0.57 -6.19
N THR A 156 -9.56 -0.34 -7.00
CA THR A 156 -8.96 -1.64 -7.33
C THR A 156 -7.61 -1.47 -8.02
N LEU A 157 -7.56 -0.62 -9.04
CA LEU A 157 -6.32 -0.33 -9.78
C LEU A 157 -5.27 0.31 -8.88
N MET A 158 -5.66 1.30 -8.08
CA MET A 158 -4.76 2.01 -7.16
C MET A 158 -4.15 1.07 -6.11
N LEU A 159 -4.95 0.17 -5.53
CA LEU A 159 -4.48 -0.85 -4.59
C LEU A 159 -3.56 -1.85 -5.27
N ALA A 160 -3.91 -2.34 -6.47
CA ALA A 160 -3.06 -3.27 -7.21
C ALA A 160 -1.70 -2.66 -7.57
N SER A 161 -1.69 -1.43 -8.10
CA SER A 161 -0.45 -0.71 -8.38
C SER A 161 0.38 -0.45 -7.13
N GLY A 162 -0.26 -0.15 -5.99
CA GLY A 162 0.43 0.01 -4.72
C GLY A 162 1.03 -1.30 -4.19
N ILE A 163 0.34 -2.43 -4.33
CA ILE A 163 0.87 -3.76 -3.96
C ILE A 163 2.08 -4.12 -4.82
N GLU A 164 1.93 -4.05 -6.15
CA GLU A 164 3.01 -4.40 -7.09
C GLU A 164 4.21 -3.45 -6.92
N GLY A 165 3.96 -2.15 -6.84
CA GLY A 165 5.00 -1.14 -6.61
C GLY A 165 5.73 -1.36 -5.29
N ALA A 166 5.03 -1.68 -4.21
CA ALA A 166 5.66 -2.02 -2.94
C ALA A 166 6.50 -3.30 -3.06
N CYS A 167 6.00 -4.36 -3.71
CA CYS A 167 6.78 -5.58 -3.92
C CYS A 167 8.05 -5.35 -4.77
N MET A 168 8.01 -4.46 -5.76
CA MET A 168 9.22 -4.05 -6.48
C MET A 168 10.26 -3.40 -5.55
N ASN A 169 9.80 -2.61 -4.57
CA ASN A 169 10.68 -2.01 -3.54
C ASN A 169 11.16 -3.05 -2.51
N VAL A 170 10.44 -4.16 -2.30
CA VAL A 170 11.00 -5.32 -1.58
C VAL A 170 12.15 -5.90 -2.39
N PHE A 171 11.92 -6.28 -3.65
CA PHE A 171 12.90 -6.97 -4.48
C PHE A 171 14.20 -6.19 -4.69
N ILE A 172 14.13 -4.85 -4.85
CA ILE A 172 15.34 -4.04 -5.03
C ILE A 172 16.23 -4.00 -3.79
N ASN A 173 15.65 -4.17 -2.60
CA ASN A 173 16.40 -4.13 -1.33
C ASN A 173 16.89 -5.52 -0.88
N LEU A 174 16.29 -6.62 -1.36
CA LEU A 174 16.70 -7.99 -0.99
C LEU A 174 18.19 -8.29 -1.20
N PRO A 175 18.86 -7.86 -2.31
CA PRO A 175 20.29 -8.11 -2.50
C PRO A 175 21.19 -7.48 -1.43
N GLY A 176 20.70 -6.48 -0.69
CA GLY A 176 21.43 -5.82 0.39
C GLY A 176 21.37 -6.58 1.72
N LEU A 177 20.53 -7.61 1.83
CA LEU A 177 20.29 -8.35 3.06
C LEU A 177 21.15 -9.63 3.11
N GLU A 178 21.91 -9.82 4.18
CA GLU A 178 22.81 -10.96 4.33
C GLU A 178 22.11 -12.26 4.78
N ASP A 179 21.00 -12.15 5.51
CA ASP A 179 20.22 -13.30 5.97
C ASP A 179 19.47 -13.97 4.81
N SER A 180 20.06 -15.04 4.28
CA SER A 180 19.52 -15.78 3.14
C SER A 180 18.17 -16.44 3.42
N ILE A 181 17.87 -16.80 4.67
CA ILE A 181 16.57 -17.35 5.04
C ILE A 181 15.52 -16.25 4.99
N ALA A 182 15.82 -15.08 5.56
CA ALA A 182 14.93 -13.92 5.50
C ALA A 182 14.72 -13.44 4.06
N VAL A 183 15.76 -13.42 3.22
CA VAL A 183 15.65 -13.08 1.79
C VAL A 183 14.62 -13.98 1.10
N GLN A 184 14.73 -15.30 1.27
CA GLN A 184 13.81 -16.24 0.63
C GLN A 184 12.37 -16.10 1.14
N GLN A 185 12.20 -15.81 2.43
CA GLN A 185 10.88 -15.57 3.03
C GLN A 185 10.21 -14.33 2.44
N TYR A 186 10.94 -13.21 2.37
CA TYR A 186 10.40 -11.97 1.80
C TYR A 186 10.12 -12.09 0.31
N GLU A 187 10.98 -12.76 -0.44
CA GLU A 187 10.76 -13.02 -1.87
C GLU A 187 9.47 -13.85 -2.10
N ASN A 188 9.30 -14.94 -1.35
CA ASN A 188 8.10 -15.77 -1.44
C ASN A 188 6.84 -14.99 -1.04
N GLN A 189 6.92 -14.21 0.03
CA GLN A 189 5.82 -13.38 0.49
C GLN A 189 5.42 -12.34 -0.55
N ALA A 190 6.37 -11.63 -1.16
CA ALA A 190 6.12 -10.64 -2.19
C ALA A 190 5.48 -11.27 -3.44
N ASN A 191 6.00 -12.40 -3.90
CA ASN A 191 5.45 -13.12 -5.04
C ASN A 191 4.01 -13.60 -4.80
N ASP A 192 3.71 -14.13 -3.61
CA ASP A 192 2.36 -14.54 -3.23
C ASP A 192 1.39 -13.35 -3.17
N MET A 193 1.83 -12.20 -2.63
CA MET A 193 1.01 -10.98 -2.61
C MET A 193 0.71 -10.46 -4.02
N ILE A 194 1.68 -10.45 -4.93
CA ILE A 194 1.47 -10.06 -6.33
C ILE A 194 0.44 -10.97 -6.99
N LYS A 195 0.62 -12.29 -6.86
CA LYS A 195 -0.30 -13.27 -7.45
C LYS A 195 -1.74 -13.05 -6.97
N LYS A 196 -1.95 -12.98 -5.65
CA LYS A 196 -3.27 -12.74 -5.07
C LYS A 196 -3.86 -11.39 -5.50
N ALA A 197 -3.03 -10.36 -5.59
CA ALA A 197 -3.48 -9.05 -6.05
C ALA A 197 -3.97 -9.10 -7.49
N HIS A 198 -3.27 -9.79 -8.40
CA HIS A 198 -3.70 -9.97 -9.78
C HIS A 198 -5.02 -10.74 -9.87
N GLU A 199 -5.15 -11.86 -9.16
CA GLU A 199 -6.38 -12.66 -9.12
C GLU A 199 -7.59 -11.81 -8.71
N ILE A 200 -7.50 -11.11 -7.57
CA ILE A 200 -8.61 -10.29 -7.07
C ILE A 200 -8.87 -9.08 -7.96
N ARG A 201 -7.82 -8.41 -8.44
CA ARG A 201 -7.92 -7.25 -9.34
C ARG A 201 -8.69 -7.62 -10.60
N ASP A 202 -8.31 -8.71 -11.25
CA ASP A 202 -8.87 -9.08 -12.55
C ASP A 202 -10.34 -9.48 -12.42
N GLU A 203 -10.68 -10.32 -11.43
CA GLU A 203 -12.08 -10.69 -11.13
C GLU A 203 -12.96 -9.47 -10.81
N LEU A 204 -12.42 -8.55 -10.00
CA LEU A 204 -13.16 -7.36 -9.59
C LEU A 204 -13.35 -6.37 -10.75
N LEU A 205 -12.34 -6.19 -11.59
CA LEU A 205 -12.43 -5.34 -12.79
C LEU A 205 -13.38 -5.93 -13.82
N GLU A 206 -13.40 -7.24 -14.02
CA GLU A 206 -14.40 -7.90 -14.87
C GLU A 206 -15.83 -7.57 -14.38
N THR A 207 -16.07 -7.68 -13.08
CA THR A 207 -17.36 -7.34 -12.46
C THR A 207 -17.70 -5.87 -12.62
N VAL A 208 -16.73 -4.97 -12.41
CA VAL A 208 -16.90 -3.52 -12.58
C VAL A 208 -17.28 -3.18 -14.02
N TYR A 209 -16.53 -3.67 -15.01
CA TYR A 209 -16.82 -3.41 -16.43
C TYR A 209 -18.15 -4.02 -16.86
N HIS A 210 -18.52 -5.18 -16.30
CA HIS A 210 -19.84 -5.77 -16.52
C HIS A 210 -20.97 -4.82 -16.07
N TYR A 211 -20.88 -4.27 -14.86
CA TYR A 211 -21.86 -3.31 -14.35
C TYR A 211 -21.88 -1.99 -15.12
N LEU A 212 -20.74 -1.49 -15.59
CA LEU A 212 -20.68 -0.25 -16.37
C LEU A 212 -21.25 -0.40 -17.79
N ARG A 213 -21.17 -1.59 -18.39
CA ARG A 213 -21.63 -1.87 -19.75
C ARG A 213 -23.08 -2.35 -19.83
N LYS A 214 -23.61 -2.95 -18.76
CA LYS A 214 -25.04 -3.21 -18.61
C LYS A 214 -25.77 -1.89 -18.33
N LYS A 215 -26.11 -1.17 -19.39
CA LYS A 215 -27.16 -0.14 -19.37
C LYS A 215 -28.53 -0.80 -19.46
#